data_AF-A0A7S4PNT9-F1
#
_entry.id   AF-A0A7S4PNT9-F1
#
_cell.length_a   1.000
_cell.length_b   1.000
_cell.length_c   1.000
_cell.angle_alpha   90.00
_cell.angle_beta   90.00
_cell.angle_gamma   90.00
#
_symmetry.space_group_name_H-M   'P 1'
#
loop_
_entity.id
_entity.type
_entity.pdbx_description
1 polymer ?
#
loop_
_entity_poly.entity_id
_entity_poly.type
_entity_poly.pdbx_seq_one_letter_code
_entity_poly.pdbx_strand_id
1 'polypeptide(L)'
;MPSPPMSLVSCSHELVTKIKKKNDNFSVFSLSPALSGGFRLLSLLYSHTELSLVDFAVASLAGGMHGPLLGLRYLLGETNFTKELSQYENAKKNWRIFFTLLIEKMKQIIQLMLPVVIDLAPEGFNPHHQNDRHNDNYNDNSGEVGDCWSPVGQRIVVCCWRTMKEVGLLVQEIMEKVPLPTPNPTNTQKEENEEHEREYVGGLLSPHQA
;
A
#
# COMPACT_ATOMS: atom_id res chain seq x y z
N MET A 1 18.53 -15.90 -26.65
CA MET A 1 17.34 -16.06 -25.78
C MET A 1 17.66 -15.39 -24.45
N PRO A 2 16.94 -14.33 -24.04
CA PRO A 2 17.18 -13.74 -22.74
C PRO A 2 16.69 -14.72 -21.66
N SER A 3 17.55 -14.96 -20.68
CA SER A 3 17.27 -15.76 -19.50
C SER A 3 16.04 -15.22 -18.75
N PRO A 4 15.25 -16.08 -18.07
CA PRO A 4 14.12 -15.62 -17.29
C PRO A 4 14.64 -14.78 -16.10
N PRO A 5 13.98 -13.64 -15.77
CA PRO A 5 14.37 -12.86 -14.60
C PRO A 5 14.18 -13.71 -13.34
N MET A 6 15.10 -13.54 -12.39
CA MET A 6 15.20 -14.25 -11.11
C MET A 6 13.82 -14.63 -10.53
N SER A 7 13.70 -15.90 -10.14
CA SER A 7 12.46 -16.49 -9.66
C SER A 7 11.80 -15.64 -8.56
N LEU A 8 10.50 -15.36 -8.74
CA LEU A 8 9.61 -14.68 -7.77
C LEU A 8 9.67 -15.27 -6.34
N VAL A 9 10.18 -16.49 -6.21
CA VAL A 9 10.46 -17.20 -4.96
C VAL A 9 11.52 -16.48 -4.11
N SER A 10 12.53 -15.85 -4.72
CA SER A 10 13.63 -15.20 -4.01
C SER A 10 13.17 -13.94 -3.27
N CYS A 11 12.28 -13.15 -3.88
CA CYS A 11 11.76 -11.91 -3.28
C CYS A 11 10.82 -12.18 -2.09
N SER A 12 10.01 -13.24 -2.19
CA SER A 12 9.15 -13.72 -1.09
C SER A 12 9.99 -14.12 0.12
N HIS A 13 11.09 -14.82 -0.11
CA HIS A 13 12.01 -15.23 0.94
C HIS A 13 12.72 -14.03 1.57
N GLU A 14 13.11 -13.01 0.80
CA GLU A 14 13.76 -11.79 1.31
C GLU A 14 12.82 -10.93 2.17
N LEU A 15 11.55 -10.79 1.78
CA LEU A 15 10.57 -10.05 2.56
C LEU A 15 10.25 -10.77 3.87
N VAL A 16 10.06 -12.09 3.81
CA VAL A 16 9.86 -12.96 4.98
C VAL A 16 11.09 -12.95 5.88
N THR A 17 12.32 -12.95 5.33
CA THR A 17 13.54 -12.87 6.14
C THR A 17 13.78 -11.48 6.72
N LYS A 18 13.45 -10.38 6.02
CA LYS A 18 13.46 -9.02 6.59
C LYS A 18 12.42 -8.87 7.71
N ILE A 19 11.24 -9.46 7.56
CA ILE A 19 10.21 -9.52 8.62
C ILE A 19 10.68 -10.35 9.81
N LYS A 20 11.30 -11.52 9.56
CA LYS A 20 11.86 -12.40 10.59
C LYS A 20 13.02 -11.74 11.34
N LYS A 21 13.90 -11.02 10.64
CA LYS A 21 15.03 -10.28 11.22
C LYS A 21 14.59 -9.07 12.07
N LYS A 22 13.38 -8.54 11.83
CA LYS A 22 12.79 -7.45 12.63
C LYS A 22 11.90 -7.96 13.77
N ASN A 23 11.62 -9.27 13.83
CA ASN A 23 10.65 -9.83 14.77
C ASN A 23 11.05 -11.29 15.08
N ASP A 24 11.85 -11.48 16.14
CA ASP A 24 12.47 -12.76 16.50
C ASP A 24 11.50 -13.94 16.74
N ASN A 25 10.18 -13.67 16.75
CA ASN A 25 9.12 -14.66 16.96
C ASN A 25 8.25 -14.98 15.72
N PHE A 26 8.65 -14.62 14.50
CA PHE A 26 7.85 -14.91 13.29
C PHE A 26 8.09 -16.34 12.75
N SER A 27 7.22 -17.27 13.12
CA SER A 27 7.13 -18.62 12.54
C SER A 27 6.10 -18.63 11.40
N VAL A 28 6.56 -18.86 10.17
CA VAL A 28 5.70 -18.92 8.96
C VAL A 28 4.77 -20.15 8.97
N PHE A 29 5.10 -21.18 9.75
CA PHE A 29 4.36 -22.45 9.80
C PHE A 29 3.09 -22.41 10.68
N SER A 30 2.86 -21.34 11.47
CA SER A 30 1.64 -21.17 12.26
C SER A 30 0.63 -20.18 11.64
N LEU A 31 0.91 -19.67 10.45
CA LEU A 31 0.02 -18.71 9.78
C LEU A 31 -1.18 -19.42 9.15
N SER A 32 -2.33 -18.76 9.14
CA SER A 32 -3.48 -19.23 8.39
C SER A 32 -3.21 -19.23 6.88
N PRO A 33 -3.92 -20.06 6.09
CA PRO A 33 -3.79 -20.08 4.64
C PRO A 33 -4.06 -18.71 4.01
N ALA A 34 -5.07 -17.99 4.51
CA ALA A 34 -5.40 -16.65 4.06
C ALA A 34 -4.24 -15.69 4.30
N LEU A 35 -3.69 -15.67 5.52
CA LEU A 35 -2.58 -14.77 5.86
C LEU A 35 -1.29 -15.13 5.10
N SER A 36 -1.01 -16.42 4.92
CA SER A 36 0.12 -16.90 4.12
C SER A 36 -0.02 -16.52 2.65
N GLY A 37 -1.22 -16.68 2.08
CA GLY A 37 -1.55 -16.21 0.73
C GLY A 37 -1.41 -14.69 0.59
N GLY A 38 -1.88 -13.95 1.59
CA GLY A 38 -1.74 -12.50 1.69
C GLY A 38 -0.28 -12.08 1.64
N PHE A 39 0.61 -12.67 2.44
CA PHE A 39 2.03 -12.35 2.42
C PHE A 39 2.71 -12.66 1.07
N ARG A 40 2.31 -13.73 0.38
CA ARG A 40 2.81 -14.03 -0.97
C ARG A 40 2.39 -12.97 -1.99
N LEU A 41 1.11 -12.58 -1.97
CA LEU A 41 0.59 -11.51 -2.83
C LEU A 41 1.24 -10.16 -2.51
N LEU A 42 1.46 -9.87 -1.23
CA LEU A 42 2.19 -8.69 -0.80
C LEU A 42 3.64 -8.73 -1.31
N SER A 43 4.33 -9.86 -1.23
CA SER A 43 5.68 -9.95 -1.81
C SER A 43 5.68 -9.74 -3.32
N LEU A 44 4.69 -10.27 -4.04
CA LEU A 44 4.56 -10.05 -5.49
C LEU A 44 4.33 -8.57 -5.79
N LEU A 45 3.50 -7.90 -4.97
CA LEU A 45 3.27 -6.47 -5.06
C LEU A 45 4.57 -5.67 -4.86
N TYR A 46 5.41 -6.05 -3.89
CA TYR A 46 6.73 -5.45 -3.73
C TYR A 46 7.57 -5.62 -5.00
N SER A 47 7.68 -6.84 -5.54
CA SER A 47 8.45 -7.08 -6.77
C SER A 47 7.98 -6.22 -7.94
N HIS A 48 6.66 -6.08 -8.11
CA HIS A 48 6.09 -5.25 -9.18
C HIS A 48 6.30 -3.75 -8.93
N THR A 49 6.35 -3.32 -7.66
CA THR A 49 6.70 -1.94 -7.29
C THR A 49 8.14 -1.63 -7.65
N GLU A 50 9.08 -2.52 -7.30
CA GLU A 50 10.50 -2.35 -7.63
C GLU A 50 10.73 -2.30 -9.15
N LEU A 51 10.04 -3.15 -9.91
CA LEU A 51 10.10 -3.10 -11.37
C LEU A 51 9.58 -1.76 -11.93
N SER A 52 8.49 -1.24 -11.36
CA SER A 52 7.90 0.05 -11.77
C SER A 52 8.80 1.24 -11.44
N LEU A 53 9.62 1.14 -10.38
CA LEU A 53 10.62 2.16 -10.04
C LEU A 53 11.78 2.21 -11.04
N VAL A 54 12.12 1.08 -11.66
CA VAL A 54 13.19 0.99 -12.66
C VAL A 54 12.68 1.39 -14.04
N ASP A 55 11.59 0.77 -14.49
CA ASP A 55 11.03 1.01 -15.82
C ASP A 55 9.51 0.76 -15.83
N PHE A 56 8.76 1.85 -15.86
CA PHE A 56 7.30 1.85 -15.93
C PHE A 56 6.75 1.20 -17.20
N ALA A 57 7.42 1.36 -18.34
CA ALA A 57 6.99 0.79 -19.60
C ALA A 57 7.08 -0.73 -19.54
N VAL A 58 8.20 -1.27 -19.04
CA VAL A 58 8.39 -2.72 -18.84
C VAL A 58 7.44 -3.26 -17.77
N ALA A 59 7.25 -2.55 -16.65
CA ALA A 59 6.34 -2.97 -15.60
C ALA A 59 4.88 -3.06 -16.07
N SER A 60 4.46 -2.13 -16.96
CA SER A 60 3.11 -2.13 -17.53
C SER A 60 2.84 -3.31 -18.49
N LEU A 61 3.90 -3.91 -19.06
CA LEU A 61 3.79 -5.14 -19.87
C LEU A 61 3.57 -6.39 -19.02
N ALA A 62 4.16 -6.43 -17.82
CA ALA A 62 4.12 -7.59 -16.92
C ALA A 62 2.83 -7.69 -16.08
N GLY A 63 1.76 -6.97 -16.45
CA GLY A 63 0.50 -6.98 -15.73
C GLY A 63 0.42 -6.02 -14.53
N GLY A 64 1.41 -5.13 -14.36
CA GLY A 64 1.38 -4.02 -13.40
C GLY A 64 1.12 -4.40 -11.93
N MET A 65 0.98 -3.41 -11.07
CA MET A 65 0.71 -3.64 -9.64
C MET A 65 -0.75 -3.96 -9.33
N HIS A 66 -1.66 -3.72 -10.27
CA HIS A 66 -3.10 -3.94 -10.09
C HIS A 66 -3.46 -5.43 -9.88
N GLY A 67 -2.75 -6.38 -10.49
CA GLY A 67 -3.02 -7.81 -10.34
C GLY A 67 -2.86 -8.30 -8.88
N PRO A 68 -1.69 -8.09 -8.25
CA PRO A 68 -1.51 -8.42 -6.84
C PRO A 68 -2.48 -7.69 -5.90
N LEU A 69 -2.78 -6.40 -6.17
CA LEU A 69 -3.76 -5.62 -5.40
C LEU A 69 -5.17 -6.23 -5.48
N LEU A 70 -5.60 -6.63 -6.68
CA LEU A 70 -6.89 -7.30 -6.89
C LEU A 70 -6.94 -8.64 -6.14
N GLY A 71 -5.86 -9.41 -6.21
CA GLY A 71 -5.74 -10.67 -5.46
C GLY A 71 -5.83 -10.46 -3.95
N LEU A 72 -5.18 -9.41 -3.43
CA LEU A 72 -5.27 -9.04 -2.02
C LEU A 72 -6.70 -8.66 -1.65
N ARG A 73 -7.38 -7.90 -2.49
CA ARG A 73 -8.78 -7.50 -2.27
C ARG A 73 -9.70 -8.72 -2.17
N TYR A 74 -9.64 -9.63 -3.13
CA TYR A 74 -10.45 -10.85 -3.07
C TYR A 74 -10.11 -11.74 -1.88
N LEU A 75 -8.81 -11.89 -1.57
CA LEU A 75 -8.39 -12.67 -0.41
C LEU A 75 -8.98 -12.10 0.89
N LEU A 76 -8.91 -10.78 1.08
CA LEU A 76 -9.44 -10.13 2.28
C LEU A 76 -10.97 -10.17 2.32
N GLY A 77 -11.65 -10.01 1.17
CA GLY A 77 -13.11 -10.03 1.10
C GLY A 77 -13.73 -11.38 1.48
N GLU A 78 -13.03 -12.47 1.18
CA GLU A 78 -13.40 -13.85 1.54
C GLU A 78 -12.90 -14.27 2.93
N THR A 79 -12.04 -13.48 3.57
CA THR A 79 -11.47 -13.83 4.88
C THR A 79 -12.48 -13.56 5.99
N ASN A 80 -12.87 -14.62 6.71
CA ASN A 80 -13.64 -14.47 7.95
C ASN A 80 -12.71 -14.16 9.13
N PHE A 81 -12.51 -12.87 9.40
CA PHE A 81 -11.61 -12.40 10.46
C PHE A 81 -12.00 -12.88 11.86
N THR A 82 -13.29 -13.03 12.17
CA THR A 82 -13.73 -13.54 13.48
C THR A 82 -13.22 -14.96 13.72
N LYS A 83 -13.37 -15.83 12.71
CA LYS A 83 -12.87 -17.21 12.78
C LYS A 83 -11.35 -17.24 12.84
N GLU A 84 -10.70 -16.51 11.94
CA GLU A 84 -9.23 -16.40 11.89
C GLU A 84 -8.62 -15.98 13.23
N LEU A 85 -9.17 -14.94 13.86
CA LEU A 85 -8.67 -14.40 15.13
C LEU A 85 -8.88 -15.37 16.30
N SER A 86 -9.93 -16.20 16.25
CA SER A 86 -10.19 -17.22 17.28
C SER A 86 -9.37 -18.50 17.11
N GLN A 87 -9.05 -18.88 15.87
CA GLN A 87 -8.51 -20.20 15.53
C GLN A 87 -6.98 -20.25 15.59
N TYR A 88 -6.30 -19.13 15.30
CA TYR A 88 -4.85 -19.10 15.20
C TYR A 88 -4.24 -18.29 16.34
N GLU A 89 -3.30 -18.91 17.06
CA GLU A 89 -2.52 -18.23 18.07
C GLU A 89 -1.71 -17.08 17.42
N ASN A 90 -1.64 -15.92 18.09
CA ASN A 90 -0.98 -14.72 17.56
C ASN A 90 -1.59 -14.14 16.27
N ALA A 91 -2.76 -14.62 15.81
CA ALA A 91 -3.42 -14.12 14.59
C ALA A 91 -3.56 -12.61 14.56
N LYS A 92 -4.02 -12.02 15.67
CA LYS A 92 -4.17 -10.56 15.81
C LYS A 92 -2.85 -9.81 15.56
N LYS A 93 -1.74 -10.31 16.12
CA LYS A 93 -0.42 -9.71 15.93
C LYS A 93 0.04 -9.84 14.48
N ASN A 94 -0.13 -11.01 13.88
CA ASN A 94 0.33 -11.28 12.53
C ASN A 94 -0.48 -10.52 11.47
N TRP A 95 -1.81 -10.45 11.62
CA TRP A 95 -2.68 -9.63 10.78
C TRP A 95 -2.36 -8.14 10.92
N ARG A 96 -2.08 -7.65 12.13
CA ARG A 96 -1.63 -6.27 12.33
C ARG A 96 -0.34 -5.98 11.57
N ILE A 97 0.65 -6.87 11.65
CA ILE A 97 1.92 -6.72 10.91
C ILE A 97 1.64 -6.69 9.39
N PHE A 98 0.82 -7.62 8.91
CA PHE A 98 0.44 -7.70 7.51
C PHE A 98 -0.22 -6.39 7.02
N PHE A 99 -1.24 -5.89 7.73
CA PHE A 99 -1.91 -4.64 7.34
C PHE A 99 -1.00 -3.43 7.41
N THR A 100 -0.13 -3.32 8.42
CA THR A 100 0.88 -2.25 8.47
C THR A 100 1.74 -2.26 7.22
N LEU A 101 2.27 -3.43 6.83
CA LEU A 101 3.12 -3.54 5.64
C LEU A 101 2.35 -3.25 4.35
N LEU A 102 1.10 -3.74 4.26
CA LEU A 102 0.23 -3.50 3.12
C LEU A 102 -0.08 -2.01 2.96
N ILE A 103 -0.48 -1.33 4.04
CA ILE A 103 -0.79 0.11 4.02
C ILE A 103 0.45 0.93 3.65
N GLU A 104 1.60 0.64 4.24
CA GLU A 104 2.85 1.32 3.89
C GLU A 104 3.22 1.11 2.41
N LYS A 105 3.01 -0.10 1.87
CA LYS A 105 3.25 -0.35 0.45
C LYS A 105 2.21 0.37 -0.43
N MET A 106 0.94 0.40 -0.06
CA MET A 106 -0.10 1.16 -0.78
C MET A 106 0.23 2.65 -0.84
N LYS A 107 0.74 3.25 0.25
CA LYS A 107 1.19 4.65 0.25
C LYS A 107 2.31 4.89 -0.76
N GLN A 108 3.30 4.00 -0.82
CA GLN A 108 4.39 4.10 -1.80
C GLN A 108 3.87 3.98 -3.23
N ILE A 109 2.93 3.07 -3.48
CA ILE A 109 2.29 2.91 -4.78
C ILE A 109 1.54 4.18 -5.18
N ILE A 110 0.79 4.78 -4.27
CA ILE A 110 0.11 6.05 -4.52
C ILE A 110 1.13 7.13 -4.89
N GLN A 111 2.19 7.29 -4.10
CA GLN A 111 3.24 8.29 -4.39
C GLN A 111 3.91 8.07 -5.75
N LEU A 112 4.09 6.81 -6.15
CA LEU A 112 4.68 6.46 -7.43
C LEU A 112 3.73 6.73 -8.61
N MET A 113 2.44 6.45 -8.44
CA MET A 113 1.44 6.52 -9.50
C MET A 113 0.80 7.90 -9.65
N LEU A 114 0.72 8.65 -8.55
CA LEU A 114 0.03 9.93 -8.51
C LEU A 114 0.54 10.91 -9.58
N PRO A 115 1.86 11.10 -9.81
CA PRO A 115 2.35 12.00 -10.85
C PRO A 115 1.82 11.64 -12.24
N VAL A 116 1.72 10.36 -12.58
CA VAL A 116 1.22 9.89 -13.87
C VAL A 116 -0.30 10.07 -13.98
N VAL A 117 -1.03 9.99 -12.87
CA VAL A 117 -2.50 10.10 -12.90
C VAL A 117 -2.98 11.56 -12.88
N ILE A 118 -2.23 12.47 -12.26
CA ILE A 118 -2.63 13.88 -12.10
C ILE A 118 -2.05 14.82 -13.16
N ASP A 119 -1.10 14.34 -13.98
CA ASP A 119 -0.52 15.19 -15.02
C ASP A 119 -1.58 15.60 -16.05
N LEU A 120 -1.49 16.84 -16.53
CA LEU A 120 -2.38 17.41 -17.55
C LEU A 120 -2.13 16.82 -18.94
N ALA A 121 -0.98 16.16 -19.12
CA ALA A 121 -0.64 15.37 -20.30
C ALA A 121 0.20 14.15 -19.87
N PRO A 122 -0.40 13.15 -19.21
CA PRO A 122 0.33 11.99 -18.68
C PRO A 122 0.94 11.12 -19.80
N GLU A 123 0.57 11.44 -21.04
CA GLU A 123 1.03 10.87 -22.30
C GLU A 123 2.37 11.47 -22.78
N GLY A 124 2.83 12.57 -22.16
CA GLY A 124 4.15 13.18 -22.38
C GLY A 124 5.29 12.50 -21.61
N PHE A 125 4.99 11.47 -20.80
CA PHE A 125 5.98 10.67 -20.09
C PHE A 125 6.68 9.72 -21.08
N ASN A 126 7.56 10.27 -21.92
CA ASN A 126 8.42 9.49 -22.79
C ASN A 126 9.71 9.14 -22.03
N PRO A 127 9.94 7.88 -21.63
CA PRO A 127 11.17 7.48 -20.94
C PRO A 127 12.43 7.71 -21.80
N HIS A 128 12.31 7.92 -23.11
CA HIS A 128 13.42 8.31 -23.97
C HIS A 128 13.79 9.80 -23.89
N HIS A 129 12.91 10.68 -23.43
CA HIS A 129 13.22 12.12 -23.30
C HIS A 129 14.02 12.49 -22.03
N GLN A 130 14.31 11.54 -21.14
CA GLN A 130 15.14 11.82 -19.96
C GLN A 130 16.65 11.84 -20.29
N ASN A 131 17.09 11.16 -21.35
CA ASN A 131 18.50 11.14 -21.75
C ASN A 131 18.91 12.35 -22.62
N ASP A 132 17.96 13.08 -23.21
CA ASP A 132 18.26 14.17 -24.15
C ASP A 132 18.32 15.57 -23.50
N ARG A 133 18.09 15.69 -22.18
CA ARG A 133 18.10 16.98 -21.48
C ARG A 133 19.49 17.59 -21.24
N HIS A 134 20.52 17.12 -21.95
CA HIS A 134 21.90 17.61 -21.80
C HIS A 134 22.62 17.97 -23.10
N ASN A 135 21.89 18.22 -24.19
CA ASN A 135 22.50 18.73 -25.41
C ASN A 135 21.60 19.75 -26.11
N ASP A 136 21.51 20.95 -25.54
CA ASP A 136 20.91 22.12 -26.19
C ASP A 136 21.81 22.55 -27.36
N ASN A 137 21.62 21.92 -28.52
CA ASN A 137 22.02 22.49 -29.80
C ASN A 137 20.76 22.65 -30.64
N TYR A 138 20.12 23.81 -30.46
CA TYR A 138 18.96 24.25 -31.24
C TYR A 138 19.36 24.37 -32.71
N ASN A 139 19.06 23.35 -33.50
CA ASN A 139 18.89 23.49 -34.94
C ASN A 139 17.44 23.13 -35.28
N ASP A 140 16.63 24.18 -35.29
CA ASP A 140 15.27 24.23 -35.78
C ASP A 140 15.24 23.82 -37.27
N ASN A 141 14.71 22.63 -37.54
CA ASN A 141 14.17 22.24 -38.84
C ASN A 141 13.48 20.87 -38.75
N SER A 142 12.25 20.89 -38.23
CA SER A 142 11.10 20.14 -38.77
C SER A 142 9.95 20.32 -37.81
N GLY A 143 8.94 21.07 -38.24
CA GLY A 143 7.62 21.07 -37.63
C GLY A 143 6.93 19.73 -37.84
N GLU A 144 7.42 18.69 -37.17
CA GLU A 144 6.61 17.55 -36.80
C GLU A 144 6.21 17.76 -35.35
N VAL A 145 4.98 18.27 -35.18
CA VAL A 145 4.15 17.99 -34.00
C VAL A 145 3.88 16.48 -34.03
N GLY A 146 4.94 15.71 -33.75
CA GLY A 146 5.02 14.27 -33.92
C GLY A 146 4.35 13.58 -32.75
N ASP A 147 3.05 13.36 -32.92
CA ASP A 147 2.22 12.37 -32.27
C ASP A 147 2.20 12.35 -30.74
N CYS A 148 1.24 13.12 -30.24
CA CYS A 148 0.58 13.13 -28.93
C CYS A 148 0.15 11.73 -28.39
N TRP A 149 0.56 10.59 -28.97
CA TRP A 149 -0.08 9.27 -28.77
C TRP A 149 0.90 8.10 -28.96
N SER A 150 1.95 7.98 -28.14
CA SER A 150 2.71 6.72 -28.12
C SER A 150 1.87 5.62 -27.44
N PRO A 151 1.67 4.44 -28.05
CA PRO A 151 0.96 3.30 -27.43
C PRO A 151 1.56 2.85 -26.09
N VAL A 152 2.81 3.23 -25.81
CA VAL A 152 3.48 3.00 -24.53
C VAL A 152 2.93 3.94 -23.45
N GLY A 153 2.78 5.23 -23.76
CA GLY A 153 2.23 6.22 -22.83
C GLY A 153 0.83 5.84 -22.37
N GLN A 154 -0.07 5.53 -23.31
CA GLN A 154 -1.44 5.10 -22.98
C GLN A 154 -1.49 3.86 -22.09
N ARG A 155 -0.62 2.88 -22.34
CA ARG A 155 -0.53 1.66 -21.53
C ARG A 155 -0.09 1.98 -20.11
N ILE A 156 0.90 2.85 -19.96
CA ILE A 156 1.38 3.31 -18.65
C ILE A 156 0.23 4.00 -17.92
N VAL A 157 -0.43 4.98 -18.54
CA VAL A 157 -1.55 5.73 -17.95
C VAL A 157 -2.68 4.80 -17.50
N VAL A 158 -3.11 3.87 -18.36
CA VAL A 158 -4.15 2.89 -18.02
C VAL A 158 -3.70 2.01 -16.85
N CYS A 159 -2.45 1.55 -16.85
CA CYS A 159 -1.90 0.74 -15.77
C CYS A 159 -1.87 1.50 -14.43
N CYS A 160 -1.44 2.76 -14.45
CA CYS A 160 -1.42 3.63 -13.27
C CYS A 160 -2.82 3.89 -12.74
N TRP A 161 -3.77 4.23 -13.61
CA TRP A 161 -5.16 4.46 -13.25
C TRP A 161 -5.81 3.22 -12.64
N ARG A 162 -5.63 2.05 -13.26
CA ARG A 162 -6.13 0.76 -12.74
C ARG A 162 -5.53 0.45 -11.38
N THR A 163 -4.23 0.70 -11.20
CA THR A 163 -3.54 0.49 -9.92
C THR A 163 -4.12 1.41 -8.83
N MET A 164 -4.28 2.71 -9.10
CA MET A 164 -4.88 3.66 -8.16
C MET A 164 -6.31 3.28 -7.77
N LYS A 165 -7.12 2.85 -8.74
CA LYS A 165 -8.47 2.35 -8.48
C LYS A 165 -8.45 1.15 -7.54
N GLU A 166 -7.61 0.15 -7.80
CA GLU A 166 -7.54 -1.04 -6.95
C GLU A 166 -7.01 -0.72 -5.54
N VAL A 167 -6.10 0.25 -5.38
CA VAL A 167 -5.72 0.73 -4.04
C VAL A 167 -6.93 1.29 -3.28
N GLY A 168 -7.74 2.13 -3.93
CA GLY A 168 -8.95 2.68 -3.31
C GLY A 168 -9.95 1.60 -2.89
N LEU A 169 -10.21 0.65 -3.79
CA LEU A 169 -11.11 -0.49 -3.51
C LEU A 169 -10.56 -1.40 -2.40
N LEU A 170 -9.25 -1.61 -2.34
CA LEU A 170 -8.60 -2.40 -1.31
C LEU A 170 -8.70 -1.73 0.07
N VAL A 171 -8.53 -0.41 0.14
CA VAL A 171 -8.74 0.35 1.38
C VAL A 171 -10.18 0.22 1.86
N GLN A 172 -11.16 0.34 0.96
CA GLN A 172 -12.56 0.13 1.28
C GLN A 172 -12.81 -1.28 1.86
N GLU A 173 -12.29 -2.31 1.19
CA GLU A 173 -12.43 -3.70 1.65
C GLU A 173 -11.83 -3.90 3.05
N ILE A 174 -10.67 -3.31 3.33
CA ILE A 174 -10.04 -3.35 4.65
C ILE A 174 -10.95 -2.70 5.70
N MET A 175 -11.54 -1.54 5.40
CA MET A 175 -12.43 -0.83 6.32
C MET A 175 -13.73 -1.58 6.60
N GLU A 176 -14.27 -2.29 5.60
CA GLU A 176 -15.52 -3.05 5.74
C GLU A 176 -15.34 -4.39 6.47
N LYS A 177 -14.22 -5.09 6.22
CA LYS A 177 -14.03 -6.47 6.68
C LYS A 177 -13.20 -6.60 7.94
N VAL A 178 -12.26 -5.69 8.18
CA VAL A 178 -11.36 -5.82 9.34
C VAL A 178 -12.06 -5.33 10.60
N PRO A 179 -12.19 -6.18 11.64
CA PRO A 179 -12.85 -5.78 12.87
C PRO A 179 -12.05 -4.68 13.57
N LEU A 180 -12.63 -3.47 13.59
CA LEU A 180 -12.08 -2.34 14.33
C LEU A 180 -12.30 -2.53 15.83
N PRO A 181 -11.38 -2.04 16.68
CA PRO A 181 -11.63 -2.02 18.11
C PRO A 181 -12.82 -1.11 18.39
N THR A 182 -13.94 -1.70 18.78
CA THR A 182 -15.07 -0.92 19.29
C THR A 182 -14.67 -0.36 20.66
N PRO A 183 -14.92 0.94 20.93
CA PRO A 183 -14.74 1.47 22.26
C PRO A 183 -15.71 0.73 23.21
N ASN A 184 -15.17 0.10 24.25
CA ASN A 184 -16.00 -0.44 25.32
C ASN A 184 -16.69 0.75 26.02
N PRO A 185 -18.02 0.72 26.20
CA PRO A 185 -18.76 1.80 26.87
C PRO A 185 -18.31 2.02 28.34
N THR A 186 -17.56 1.07 28.91
CA THR A 186 -17.05 1.15 30.28
C THR A 186 -15.91 2.16 30.48
N ASN A 187 -15.22 2.60 29.41
CA ASN A 187 -14.16 3.62 29.54
C ASN A 187 -14.69 5.04 29.34
N THR A 188 -15.77 5.24 28.58
CA THR A 188 -16.39 6.55 28.38
C THR A 188 -16.98 7.10 29.69
N GLN A 189 -17.56 6.23 30.53
CA GLN A 189 -18.08 6.65 31.84
C GLN A 189 -16.99 6.97 32.88
N LYS A 190 -15.73 6.55 32.67
CA LYS A 190 -14.62 6.92 33.56
C LYS A 190 -14.06 8.29 33.22
N GLU A 191 -13.96 8.62 31.93
CA GLU A 191 -13.45 9.93 31.50
C GLU A 191 -14.46 11.05 31.78
N GLU A 192 -15.76 10.83 31.61
CA GLU A 192 -16.80 11.82 31.96
C GLU A 192 -16.90 12.05 33.48
N ASN A 193 -16.67 11.02 34.31
CA ASN A 193 -16.67 11.16 35.77
C ASN A 193 -15.40 11.86 36.29
N GLU A 194 -14.24 11.69 35.64
CA GLU A 194 -13.00 12.38 36.02
C GLU A 194 -13.00 13.86 35.60
N GLU A 195 -13.71 14.24 34.54
CA GLU A 195 -13.91 15.66 34.18
C GLU A 195 -14.88 16.35 35.16
N HIS A 196 -15.94 15.66 35.59
CA HIS A 196 -16.90 16.20 36.57
C HIS A 196 -16.29 16.35 37.99
N GLU A 197 -15.38 15.46 38.39
CA GLU A 197 -14.64 15.61 39.66
C GLU A 197 -13.60 16.74 39.62
N ARG A 198 -12.98 17.04 38.48
CA ARG A 198 -12.06 18.19 38.36
C ARG A 198 -12.76 19.54 38.40
N GLU A 199 -14.00 19.62 37.91
CA GLU A 199 -14.81 20.84 37.98
C GLU A 199 -15.24 21.16 39.42
N TYR A 200 -15.44 20.14 40.27
CA TYR A 200 -15.83 20.33 41.68
C TYR A 200 -14.67 20.65 42.64
N VAL A 201 -13.46 20.14 42.38
CA VAL A 201 -12.29 20.38 43.26
C VAL A 201 -11.67 21.77 43.02
N GLY A 202 -11.92 22.39 41.87
CA GLY A 202 -11.46 23.76 41.57
C GLY A 202 -12.25 24.89 42.25
N GLY A 203 -13.39 24.59 42.88
CA GLY A 203 -14.33 25.60 43.42
C GLY A 203 -14.25 25.87 44.93
N LEU A 204 -13.33 25.23 45.67
CA LEU A 204 -13.37 25.21 47.14
C LEU A 204 -12.04 25.60 47.81
N LEU A 205 -11.48 26.78 47.45
CA LEU A 205 -10.47 27.46 48.27
C LEU A 205 -10.75 28.98 48.40
N SER A 206 -11.45 29.29 49.50
CA SER A 206 -11.51 30.52 50.33
C SER A 206 -11.88 31.91 49.78
N PRO A 207 -12.84 32.58 50.46
CA PRO A 207 -12.73 33.98 50.87
C PRO A 207 -12.37 34.11 52.38
N HIS A 208 -11.61 35.17 52.70
CA HIS A 208 -11.29 35.76 54.02
C HIS A 208 -9.99 35.35 54.73
N GLN A 209 -8.99 36.26 54.60
CA GLN A 209 -8.20 36.95 55.64
C GLN A 209 -7.12 37.74 54.86
N ALA A 210 -6.98 39.07 54.88
CA ALA A 210 -7.30 40.14 55.83
C ALA A 210 -7.66 41.44 55.08
#